data_AF-A0AAD5R1K2-F1
#
_entry.id   AF-A0AAD5R1K2-F1
#
_cell.length_a   1.000
_cell.length_b   1.000
_cell.length_c   1.000
_cell.angle_alpha   90.00
_cell.angle_beta   90.00
_cell.angle_gamma   90.00
#
_symmetry.space_group_name_H-M   'P 1'
#
loop_
_entity.id
_entity.type
_entity.pdbx_description
1 polymer ?
#
loop_
_entity_poly.entity_id
_entity_poly.type
_entity_poly.pdbx_seq_one_letter_code
_entity_poly.pdbx_strand_id
1 'polypeptide(L)'
;MNVLTGQDMSDKEMRVAKGIEQWIESCDKILTELARVPKSERVKRLAKLQQQLETQNKNITFLEKDPLKKAILKKGLDIVKKRIEALTEEPSTSKTEADVNSELEDTWCTVGNVDLLDKEVERAEKIVELARKEEMSAEIIEKAETRLAEMVERRRATIAALEKMKAAEEGLQSIAVSVEATSSSDLSIGGTIAELEHAREQLTSYETMKKEAERAAEKMLALDDNVPQTTLTSTRNRIRNLSDQWRNLENAIEDHLNCARKEHRRSNLESLLEKVDSPLEVDESSVPSMDDSFVRESYTRLNEARRRLAEATRERIAALSRAVADCEHFEKQMADIQQWSNTVSTLLDLRKSSDVSALDVPDEYKALVFPFSALSVFIDS
;
A
#
# COMPACT_ATOMS: atom_id res chain seq x y z
N MET A 1 79.68 27.98 -58.97
CA MET A 1 79.22 26.65 -58.54
C MET A 1 78.44 26.83 -57.23
N ASN A 2 77.24 26.25 -57.16
CA ASN A 2 76.33 26.10 -55.99
C ASN A 2 75.50 27.31 -55.48
N VAL A 3 74.44 27.63 -56.22
CA VAL A 3 73.22 28.32 -55.73
C VAL A 3 72.02 27.37 -55.91
N LEU A 4 72.02 26.22 -55.21
CA LEU A 4 70.95 25.21 -55.33
C LEU A 4 70.51 24.58 -53.99
N THR A 5 71.07 24.98 -52.84
CA THR A 5 70.78 24.35 -51.54
C THR A 5 69.63 24.99 -50.76
N GLY A 6 69.12 26.16 -51.18
CA GLY A 6 68.06 26.88 -50.47
C GLY A 6 66.63 26.41 -50.76
N GLN A 7 66.35 25.97 -51.99
CA GLN A 7 65.00 25.56 -52.44
C GLN A 7 64.62 24.16 -51.93
N ASP A 8 65.55 23.20 -51.92
CA ASP A 8 65.27 21.82 -51.53
C ASP A 8 64.95 21.65 -50.03
N MET A 9 65.46 22.55 -49.18
CA MET A 9 65.11 22.59 -47.75
C MET A 9 63.75 23.28 -47.52
N SER A 10 63.40 24.28 -48.33
CA SER A 10 62.09 24.95 -48.27
C SER A 10 60.94 24.01 -48.65
N ASP A 11 61.16 23.16 -49.65
CA ASP A 11 60.18 22.16 -50.07
C ASP A 11 59.96 21.06 -49.00
N LYS A 12 61.02 20.69 -48.28
CA LYS A 12 60.94 19.73 -47.17
C LYS A 12 60.18 20.31 -45.98
N GLU A 13 60.49 21.55 -45.57
CA GLU A 13 59.76 22.25 -44.50
C GLU A 13 58.27 22.43 -44.86
N MET A 14 57.96 22.78 -46.11
CA MET A 14 56.59 22.95 -46.58
C MET A 14 55.80 21.62 -46.58
N ARG A 15 56.44 20.51 -46.97
CA ARG A 15 55.84 19.16 -46.87
C ARG A 15 55.57 18.76 -45.43
N VAL A 16 56.50 19.03 -44.51
CA VAL A 16 56.33 18.75 -43.07
C VAL A 16 55.17 19.57 -42.50
N ALA A 17 55.11 20.87 -42.81
CA ALA A 17 54.02 21.74 -42.36
C ALA A 17 52.65 21.25 -42.86
N LYS A 18 52.54 20.89 -44.15
CA LYS A 18 51.30 20.36 -44.73
C LYS A 18 50.89 19.01 -44.13
N GLY A 19 51.87 18.16 -43.80
CA GLY A 19 51.61 16.88 -43.12
C GLY A 19 51.06 17.07 -41.70
N ILE A 20 51.54 18.07 -40.97
CA ILE A 20 51.05 18.40 -39.63
C ILE A 20 49.62 18.96 -39.71
N GLU A 21 49.33 19.84 -40.68
CA GLU A 21 47.97 20.37 -40.93
C GLU A 21 46.95 19.24 -41.18
N GLN A 22 47.27 18.34 -42.11
CA GLN A 22 46.41 17.21 -42.44
C GLN A 22 46.21 16.24 -41.27
N TRP A 23 47.23 16.06 -40.43
CA TRP A 23 47.12 15.25 -39.23
C TRP A 23 46.19 15.91 -38.19
N ILE A 24 46.31 17.22 -37.96
CA ILE A 24 45.42 17.97 -37.06
C ILE A 24 43.96 17.86 -37.52
N GLU A 25 43.68 18.06 -38.82
CA GLU A 25 42.32 17.93 -39.37
C GLU A 25 41.76 16.50 -39.23
N SER A 26 42.62 15.48 -39.34
CA SER A 26 42.23 14.09 -39.17
C SER A 26 41.97 13.73 -37.71
N CYS A 27 42.66 14.37 -36.76
CA CYS A 27 42.48 14.15 -35.32
C CYS A 27 41.06 14.49 -34.88
N ASP A 28 40.43 15.53 -35.42
CA ASP A 28 39.06 15.89 -35.05
C ASP A 28 38.04 14.79 -35.39
N LYS A 29 38.21 14.12 -36.53
CA LYS A 29 37.37 12.98 -36.92
C LYS A 29 37.62 11.78 -35.99
N ILE A 30 38.89 11.46 -35.75
CA ILE A 30 39.29 10.32 -34.89
C ILE A 30 38.79 10.53 -33.45
N LEU A 31 38.96 11.73 -32.88
CA LEU A 31 38.50 12.03 -31.51
C LEU A 31 36.97 11.95 -31.40
N THR A 32 36.23 12.35 -32.44
CA THR A 32 34.77 12.22 -32.51
C THR A 32 34.34 10.75 -32.56
N GLU A 33 35.05 9.91 -33.31
CA GLU A 33 34.78 8.47 -33.36
C GLU A 33 35.15 7.77 -32.05
N LEU A 34 36.27 8.13 -31.42
CA LEU A 34 36.73 7.56 -30.15
C LEU A 34 35.76 7.80 -29.00
N ALA A 35 34.98 8.90 -29.05
CA ALA A 35 33.91 9.14 -28.09
C ALA A 35 32.80 8.06 -28.13
N ARG A 36 32.62 7.38 -29.28
CA ARG A 36 31.57 6.36 -29.49
C ARG A 36 32.03 4.92 -29.26
N VAL A 37 33.33 4.69 -29.05
CA VAL A 37 33.93 3.35 -28.93
C VAL A 37 34.01 2.91 -27.45
N PRO A 38 33.94 1.59 -27.14
CA PRO A 38 34.07 1.06 -25.78
C PRO A 38 35.38 1.42 -25.07
N LYS A 39 35.34 1.53 -23.72
CA LYS A 39 36.43 2.04 -22.87
C LYS A 39 37.78 1.30 -23.06
N SER A 40 37.76 -0.03 -23.16
CA SER A 40 38.96 -0.86 -23.30
C SER A 40 39.73 -0.62 -24.60
N GLU A 41 39.02 -0.25 -25.66
CA GLU A 41 39.60 0.07 -26.96
C GLU A 41 39.97 1.56 -27.08
N ARG A 42 39.20 2.44 -26.43
CA ARG A 42 39.46 3.89 -26.37
C ARG A 42 40.82 4.20 -25.75
N VAL A 43 41.17 3.58 -24.63
CA VAL A 43 42.46 3.81 -23.94
C VAL A 43 43.66 3.45 -24.82
N LYS A 44 43.60 2.30 -25.50
CA LYS A 44 44.68 1.85 -26.41
C LYS A 44 44.84 2.79 -27.61
N ARG A 45 43.74 3.31 -28.15
CA ARG A 45 43.76 4.22 -29.30
C ARG A 45 44.17 5.65 -28.91
N LEU A 46 43.77 6.15 -27.73
CA LEU A 46 44.22 7.44 -27.20
C LEU A 46 45.72 7.45 -26.91
N ALA A 47 46.28 6.37 -26.35
CA ALA A 47 47.73 6.24 -26.13
C ALA A 47 48.53 6.33 -27.45
N LYS A 48 48.03 5.71 -28.52
CA LYS A 48 48.62 5.83 -29.86
C LYS A 48 48.52 7.25 -30.42
N LEU A 49 47.39 7.93 -30.21
CA LEU A 49 47.19 9.31 -30.65
C LEU A 49 48.13 10.27 -29.92
N GLN A 50 48.38 10.01 -28.62
CA GLN A 50 49.30 10.79 -27.79
C GLN A 50 50.76 10.59 -28.20
N GLN A 51 51.15 9.37 -28.59
CA GLN A 51 52.48 9.09 -29.16
C GLN A 51 52.67 9.80 -30.53
N GLN A 52 51.62 9.84 -31.35
CA GLN A 52 51.64 10.59 -32.61
C GLN A 52 51.75 12.09 -32.39
N LEU A 53 51.03 12.64 -31.40
CA LEU A 53 51.11 14.04 -31.00
C LEU A 53 52.55 14.44 -30.58
N GLU A 54 53.24 13.59 -29.81
CA GLU A 54 54.63 13.83 -29.42
C GLU A 54 55.56 13.88 -30.64
N THR A 55 55.32 13.00 -31.61
CA THR A 55 56.06 12.96 -32.87
C THR A 55 55.83 14.23 -33.70
N GLN A 56 54.58 14.72 -33.79
CA GLN A 56 54.28 15.96 -34.49
C GLN A 56 54.83 17.21 -33.77
N ASN A 57 54.87 17.21 -32.44
CA ASN A 57 55.53 18.26 -31.67
C ASN A 57 57.04 18.32 -31.96
N LYS A 58 57.70 17.16 -32.12
CA LYS A 58 59.09 17.10 -32.58
C LYS A 58 59.22 17.63 -34.03
N ASN A 59 58.30 17.27 -34.92
CA ASN A 59 58.30 17.73 -36.31
C ASN A 59 58.11 19.26 -36.45
N ILE A 60 57.32 19.89 -35.56
CA ILE A 60 57.17 21.36 -35.53
C ILE A 60 58.50 22.07 -35.25
N THR A 61 59.41 21.45 -34.49
CA THR A 61 60.70 22.08 -34.18
C THR A 61 61.56 22.31 -35.43
N PHE A 62 61.41 21.48 -36.47
CA PHE A 62 62.09 21.58 -37.76
C PHE A 62 61.63 22.76 -38.65
N LEU A 63 60.52 23.42 -38.31
CA LEU A 63 60.05 24.61 -39.02
C LEU A 63 60.78 25.84 -38.47
N GLU A 64 61.84 26.29 -39.15
CA GLU A 64 62.66 27.43 -38.72
C GLU A 64 62.38 28.70 -39.52
N LYS A 65 61.94 28.58 -40.78
CA LYS A 65 61.84 29.73 -41.69
C LYS A 65 60.53 30.52 -41.59
N ASP A 66 59.45 29.89 -41.14
CA ASP A 66 58.13 30.51 -41.02
C ASP A 66 57.62 30.47 -39.57
N PRO A 67 57.96 31.49 -38.76
CA PRO A 67 57.56 31.54 -37.35
C PRO A 67 56.05 31.67 -37.16
N LEU A 68 55.33 32.26 -38.13
CA LEU A 68 53.88 32.42 -38.06
C LEU A 68 53.18 31.07 -38.29
N LYS A 69 53.58 30.34 -39.33
CA LYS A 69 53.05 29.00 -39.59
C LYS A 69 53.39 28.02 -38.47
N LYS A 70 54.60 28.08 -37.93
CA LYS A 70 55.01 27.31 -36.74
C LYS A 70 54.09 27.58 -35.54
N ALA A 71 53.74 28.84 -35.28
CA ALA A 71 52.86 29.21 -34.17
C ALA A 71 51.42 28.70 -34.36
N ILE A 72 50.88 28.77 -35.59
CA ILE A 72 49.53 28.27 -35.92
C ILE A 72 49.46 26.75 -35.70
N LEU A 73 50.44 26.00 -36.21
CA LEU A 73 50.47 24.54 -36.06
C LEU A 73 50.66 24.14 -34.60
N LYS A 74 51.50 24.87 -33.85
CA LYS A 74 51.69 24.63 -32.41
C LYS A 74 50.38 24.81 -31.65
N LYS A 75 49.62 25.87 -31.94
CA LYS A 75 48.29 26.09 -31.36
C LYS A 75 47.31 24.97 -31.73
N GLY A 76 47.36 24.47 -32.97
CA GLY A 76 46.56 23.33 -33.42
C GLY A 76 46.89 22.04 -32.65
N LEU A 77 48.17 21.74 -32.45
CA LEU A 77 48.61 20.60 -31.62
C LEU A 77 48.19 20.75 -30.15
N ASP A 78 48.25 21.97 -29.59
CA ASP A 78 47.80 22.23 -28.21
C ASP A 78 46.29 22.03 -28.05
N ILE A 79 45.49 22.36 -29.06
CA ILE A 79 44.04 22.09 -29.06
C ILE A 79 43.77 20.58 -29.09
N VAL A 80 44.47 19.84 -29.96
CA VAL A 80 44.37 18.37 -30.03
C VAL A 80 44.80 17.75 -28.69
N LYS A 81 45.88 18.25 -28.08
CA LYS A 81 46.34 17.82 -26.76
C LYS A 81 45.27 18.00 -25.69
N LYS A 82 44.66 19.18 -25.59
CA LYS A 82 43.56 19.45 -24.65
C LYS A 82 42.35 18.55 -24.88
N ARG A 83 42.03 18.23 -26.13
CA ARG A 83 40.92 17.31 -26.46
C ARG A 83 41.24 15.85 -26.10
N ILE A 84 42.49 15.42 -26.26
CA ILE A 84 42.95 14.11 -25.79
C ILE A 84 42.86 14.04 -24.26
N GLU A 85 43.32 15.06 -23.56
CA GLU A 85 43.24 15.19 -22.10
C GLU A 85 41.77 15.15 -21.64
N ALA A 86 40.87 15.92 -22.27
CA ALA A 86 39.44 15.91 -21.94
C ALA A 86 38.72 14.57 -22.20
N LEU A 87 39.26 13.69 -23.05
CA LEU A 87 38.73 12.33 -23.27
C LEU A 87 39.45 11.27 -22.41
N THR A 88 40.54 11.66 -21.75
CA THR A 88 41.36 10.82 -20.86
C THR A 88 40.98 11.06 -19.40
N GLU A 89 40.72 12.31 -19.02
CA GLU A 89 40.14 12.71 -17.75
C GLU A 89 38.62 12.50 -17.82
N GLU A 90 38.09 11.53 -17.08
CA GLU A 90 36.64 11.49 -16.80
C GLU A 90 36.24 12.80 -16.08
N PRO A 91 35.01 13.29 -16.24
CA PRO A 91 34.44 14.18 -15.23
C PRO A 91 34.45 13.41 -13.91
N SER A 92 35.35 13.77 -13.01
CA SER A 92 35.48 13.16 -11.70
C SER A 92 34.16 13.34 -10.95
N THR A 93 33.42 12.25 -10.80
CA THR A 93 32.36 12.10 -9.80
C THR A 93 32.95 11.74 -8.43
N SER A 94 34.16 12.22 -8.10
CA SER A 94 34.72 12.06 -6.77
C SER A 94 33.94 13.02 -5.86
N LYS A 95 32.87 12.51 -5.24
CA LYS A 95 32.19 13.23 -4.17
C LYS A 95 33.18 13.32 -3.02
N THR A 96 33.44 14.52 -2.51
CA THR A 96 34.35 14.65 -1.38
C THR A 96 33.71 14.04 -0.13
N GLU A 97 34.53 13.70 0.89
CA GLU A 97 34.03 13.24 2.19
C GLU A 97 33.00 14.22 2.79
N ALA A 98 33.17 15.52 2.57
CA ALA A 98 32.23 16.55 2.99
C ALA A 98 30.88 16.45 2.26
N ASP A 99 30.90 16.14 0.96
CA ASP A 99 29.68 15.94 0.17
C ASP A 99 28.93 14.70 0.65
N VAL A 100 29.64 13.58 0.90
CA VAL A 100 29.04 12.35 1.43
C VAL A 100 28.46 12.57 2.83
N ASN A 101 29.18 13.28 3.70
CA ASN A 101 28.68 13.57 5.04
C ASN A 101 27.44 14.49 5.00
N SER A 102 27.40 15.47 4.10
CA SER A 102 26.21 16.30 3.90
C SER A 102 25.01 15.47 3.40
N GLU A 103 25.25 14.50 2.53
CA GLU A 103 24.22 13.61 2.00
C GLU A 103 23.70 12.62 3.07
N LEU A 104 24.53 12.23 4.04
CA LEU A 104 24.11 11.42 5.19
C LEU A 104 23.28 12.23 6.21
N GLU A 105 23.53 13.54 6.30
CA GLU A 105 22.80 14.48 7.16
C GLU A 105 21.46 14.95 6.56
N ASP A 106 21.24 14.73 5.26
CA ASP A 106 19.99 15.06 4.59
C ASP A 106 18.77 14.38 5.22
N THR A 107 17.58 14.89 4.89
CA THR A 107 16.32 14.28 5.35
C THR A 107 16.06 12.97 4.62
N TRP A 108 15.97 11.88 5.38
CA TRP A 108 15.65 10.54 4.88
C TRP A 108 14.16 10.24 4.98
N CYS A 109 13.68 9.31 4.15
CA CYS A 109 12.29 8.90 4.21
C CYS A 109 11.95 8.13 5.50
N THR A 110 10.69 8.25 5.90
CA THR A 110 10.11 7.57 7.06
C THR A 110 9.39 6.29 6.63
N VAL A 111 8.92 5.50 7.60
CA VAL A 111 8.09 4.31 7.34
C VAL A 111 6.79 4.63 6.59
N GLY A 112 6.25 3.63 5.88
CA GLY A 112 4.90 3.65 5.30
C GLY A 112 4.81 3.66 3.77
N ASN A 113 5.87 4.03 3.05
CA ASN A 113 5.91 3.96 1.59
C ASN A 113 7.09 3.09 1.12
N VAL A 114 6.79 1.88 0.64
CA VAL A 114 7.80 0.90 0.23
C VAL A 114 8.61 1.39 -0.97
N ASP A 115 7.98 2.00 -1.98
CA ASP A 115 8.68 2.46 -3.18
C ASP A 115 9.69 3.58 -2.90
N LEU A 116 9.38 4.45 -1.94
CA LEU A 116 10.30 5.48 -1.48
C LEU A 116 11.42 4.89 -0.63
N LEU A 117 11.10 3.96 0.27
CA LEU A 117 12.09 3.25 1.09
C LEU A 117 13.04 2.40 0.23
N ASP A 118 12.57 1.76 -0.83
CA ASP A 118 13.40 1.02 -1.78
C ASP A 118 14.45 1.93 -2.41
N LYS A 119 14.04 3.10 -2.91
CA LYS A 119 14.95 4.09 -3.51
C LYS A 119 15.96 4.65 -2.51
N GLU A 120 15.54 4.90 -1.27
CA GLU A 120 16.45 5.40 -0.23
C GLU A 120 17.40 4.31 0.28
N VAL A 121 16.98 3.04 0.34
CA VAL A 121 17.90 1.92 0.62
C VAL A 121 18.94 1.83 -0.49
N GLU A 122 18.54 1.86 -1.76
CA GLU A 122 19.51 1.88 -2.88
C GLU A 122 20.46 3.09 -2.82
N ARG A 123 19.96 4.26 -2.39
CA ARG A 123 20.78 5.46 -2.19
C ARG A 123 21.80 5.24 -1.07
N ALA A 124 21.39 4.69 0.07
CA ALA A 124 22.26 4.38 1.19
C ALA A 124 23.32 3.31 0.83
N GLU A 125 22.94 2.27 0.09
CA GLU A 125 23.87 1.26 -0.42
C GLU A 125 24.95 1.88 -1.32
N LYS A 126 24.54 2.74 -2.26
CA LYS A 126 25.48 3.48 -3.13
C LYS A 126 26.43 4.36 -2.33
N ILE A 127 25.96 5.01 -1.26
CA ILE A 127 26.81 5.84 -0.41
C ILE A 127 27.84 4.97 0.35
N VAL A 128 27.43 3.82 0.89
CA VAL A 128 28.35 2.88 1.55
C VAL A 128 29.40 2.33 0.58
N GLU A 129 28.98 1.94 -0.63
CA GLU A 129 29.91 1.46 -1.66
C GLU A 129 30.92 2.54 -2.08
N LEU A 130 30.48 3.80 -2.24
CA LEU A 130 31.36 4.93 -2.55
C LEU A 130 32.35 5.19 -1.41
N ALA A 131 31.88 5.24 -0.16
CA ALA A 131 32.72 5.49 1.01
C ALA A 131 33.81 4.41 1.18
N ARG A 132 33.46 3.14 0.92
CA ARG A 132 34.43 2.03 0.94
C ARG A 132 35.40 2.08 -0.25
N LYS A 133 34.91 2.43 -1.44
CA LYS A 133 35.72 2.46 -2.67
C LYS A 133 36.71 3.61 -2.69
N GLU A 134 36.35 4.75 -2.10
CA GLU A 134 37.22 5.93 -1.99
C GLU A 134 38.10 5.90 -0.73
N GLU A 135 38.07 4.80 0.05
CA GLU A 135 38.82 4.64 1.30
C GLU A 135 38.64 5.83 2.25
N MET A 136 37.40 6.30 2.39
CA MET A 136 37.04 7.40 3.30
C MET A 136 37.32 7.02 4.76
N SER A 137 37.30 8.02 5.65
CA SER A 137 37.47 7.82 7.08
C SER A 137 36.52 6.77 7.66
N ALA A 138 37.01 5.98 8.63
CA ALA A 138 36.24 4.91 9.27
C ALA A 138 34.94 5.42 9.91
N GLU A 139 34.94 6.67 10.40
CA GLU A 139 33.76 7.32 10.99
C GLU A 139 32.65 7.57 9.94
N ILE A 140 33.01 7.99 8.72
CA ILE A 140 32.04 8.17 7.62
C ILE A 140 31.49 6.83 7.16
N ILE A 141 32.34 5.80 7.08
CA ILE A 141 31.92 4.44 6.71
C ILE A 141 30.94 3.89 7.75
N GLU A 142 31.24 3.99 9.05
CA GLU A 142 30.36 3.53 10.12
C GLU A 142 29.02 4.29 10.13
N LYS A 143 29.06 5.62 9.90
CA LYS A 143 27.85 6.45 9.79
C LYS A 143 27.00 6.03 8.59
N ALA A 144 27.62 5.79 7.43
CA ALA A 144 26.92 5.33 6.23
C ALA A 144 26.30 3.94 6.44
N GLU A 145 27.02 3.01 7.07
CA GLU A 145 26.51 1.67 7.38
C GLU A 145 25.37 1.69 8.40
N THR A 146 25.46 2.55 9.42
CA THR A 146 24.39 2.76 10.40
C THR A 146 23.13 3.27 9.71
N ARG A 147 23.26 4.25 8.80
CA ARG A 147 22.12 4.78 8.03
C ARG A 147 21.52 3.75 7.09
N LEU A 148 22.34 2.95 6.42
CA LEU A 148 21.86 1.82 5.63
C LEU A 148 21.05 0.84 6.49
N ALA A 149 21.55 0.47 7.67
CA ALA A 149 20.85 -0.42 8.58
C ALA A 149 19.50 0.15 9.04
N GLU A 150 19.43 1.44 9.35
CA GLU A 150 18.18 2.13 9.68
C GLU A 150 17.17 2.07 8.52
N MET A 151 17.58 2.40 7.29
CA MET A 151 16.68 2.36 6.13
C MET A 151 16.17 0.94 5.84
N VAL A 152 17.05 -0.05 5.93
CA VAL A 152 16.70 -1.47 5.74
C VAL A 152 15.70 -1.93 6.79
N GLU A 153 15.85 -1.54 8.05
CA GLU A 153 14.88 -1.90 9.09
C GLU A 153 13.52 -1.20 8.89
N ARG A 154 13.51 0.09 8.51
CA ARG A 154 12.27 0.82 8.18
C ARG A 154 11.52 0.17 7.01
N ARG A 155 12.26 -0.21 5.97
CA ARG A 155 11.75 -0.95 4.81
C ARG A 155 11.16 -2.29 5.25
N ARG A 156 11.94 -3.09 5.99
CA ARG A 156 11.53 -4.43 6.45
C ARG A 156 10.26 -4.37 7.30
N ALA A 157 10.19 -3.44 8.25
CA ALA A 157 9.03 -3.26 9.11
C ALA A 157 7.80 -2.78 8.33
N THR A 158 7.98 -1.88 7.36
CA THR A 158 6.89 -1.42 6.49
C THR A 158 6.31 -2.57 5.66
N ILE A 159 7.16 -3.38 5.04
CA ILE A 159 6.73 -4.55 4.26
C ILE A 159 6.01 -5.56 5.15
N ALA A 160 6.62 -5.93 6.29
CA ALA A 160 6.04 -6.89 7.21
C ALA A 160 4.67 -6.44 7.75
N ALA A 161 4.50 -5.15 8.05
CA ALA A 161 3.23 -4.59 8.47
C ALA A 161 2.17 -4.67 7.35
N LEU A 162 2.53 -4.27 6.11
CA LEU A 162 1.61 -4.29 4.98
C LEU A 162 1.19 -5.71 4.60
N GLU A 163 2.12 -6.66 4.57
CA GLU A 163 1.85 -8.07 4.25
C GLU A 163 0.97 -8.71 5.31
N LYS A 164 1.27 -8.54 6.60
CA LYS A 164 0.44 -9.10 7.67
C LYS A 164 -0.95 -8.50 7.72
N MET A 165 -1.07 -7.18 7.55
CA MET A 165 -2.38 -6.51 7.46
C MET A 165 -3.19 -7.03 6.27
N LYS A 166 -2.56 -7.14 5.11
CA LYS A 166 -3.22 -7.68 3.91
C LYS A 166 -3.67 -9.12 4.09
N ALA A 167 -2.81 -9.99 4.66
CA ALA A 167 -3.16 -11.38 4.92
C ALA A 167 -4.34 -11.53 5.90
N ALA A 168 -4.38 -10.69 6.95
CA ALA A 168 -5.50 -10.67 7.89
C ALA A 168 -6.80 -10.18 7.24
N GLU A 169 -6.74 -9.15 6.39
CA GLU A 169 -7.88 -8.63 5.62
C GLU A 169 -8.40 -9.67 4.62
N GLU A 170 -7.52 -10.34 3.88
CA GLU A 170 -7.89 -11.40 2.93
C GLU A 170 -8.50 -12.61 3.65
N GLY A 171 -7.94 -13.00 4.79
CA GLY A 171 -8.51 -14.06 5.63
C GLY A 171 -9.91 -13.72 6.12
N LEU A 172 -10.10 -12.50 6.63
CA LEU A 172 -11.41 -12.02 7.07
C LEU A 172 -12.42 -11.97 5.92
N GLN A 173 -12.01 -11.43 4.76
CA GLN A 173 -12.85 -11.36 3.57
C GLN A 173 -13.25 -12.75 3.08
N SER A 174 -12.34 -13.72 3.11
CA SER A 174 -12.63 -15.11 2.74
C SER A 174 -13.71 -15.73 3.65
N ILE A 175 -13.64 -15.48 4.96
CA ILE A 175 -14.65 -15.97 5.91
C ILE A 175 -15.98 -15.26 5.66
N ALA A 176 -15.98 -13.94 5.45
CA ALA A 176 -17.18 -13.18 5.17
C ALA A 176 -17.91 -13.70 3.92
N VAL A 177 -17.19 -13.95 2.82
CA VAL A 177 -17.75 -14.54 1.60
C VAL A 177 -18.30 -15.94 1.86
N SER A 178 -17.62 -16.76 2.68
CA SER A 178 -18.14 -18.07 3.05
C SER A 178 -19.45 -17.98 3.82
N VAL A 179 -19.57 -17.06 4.78
CA VAL A 179 -20.80 -16.86 5.57
C VAL A 179 -21.96 -16.36 4.69
N GLU A 180 -21.68 -15.46 3.75
CA GLU A 180 -22.66 -14.98 2.78
C GLU A 180 -23.11 -16.12 1.85
N ALA A 181 -22.18 -16.94 1.37
CA ALA A 181 -22.47 -18.11 0.57
C ALA A 181 -23.35 -19.12 1.32
N THR A 182 -23.03 -19.45 2.58
CA THR A 182 -23.86 -20.32 3.44
C THR A 182 -25.28 -19.76 3.62
N SER A 183 -25.42 -18.43 3.69
CA SER A 183 -26.74 -17.77 3.83
C SER A 183 -27.56 -17.83 2.55
N SER A 184 -26.91 -17.90 1.39
CA SER A 184 -27.54 -17.95 0.06
C SER A 184 -27.72 -19.37 -0.50
N SER A 185 -27.10 -20.37 0.11
CA SER A 185 -27.08 -21.74 -0.39
C SER A 185 -28.30 -22.53 0.07
N ASP A 186 -28.80 -23.42 -0.80
CA ASP A 186 -29.88 -24.38 -0.51
C ASP A 186 -29.39 -25.55 0.36
N LEU A 187 -28.78 -25.22 1.50
CA LEU A 187 -28.32 -26.20 2.47
C LEU A 187 -29.46 -26.55 3.43
N SER A 188 -29.46 -27.80 3.89
CA SER A 188 -30.29 -28.16 5.04
C SER A 188 -29.90 -27.31 6.26
N ILE A 189 -30.84 -27.06 7.18
CA ILE A 189 -30.57 -26.28 8.40
C ILE A 189 -29.43 -26.90 9.23
N GLY A 190 -29.27 -28.22 9.21
CA GLY A 190 -28.12 -28.88 9.85
C GLY A 190 -26.79 -28.60 9.15
N GLY A 191 -26.82 -28.49 7.82
CA GLY A 191 -25.66 -28.10 7.01
C GLY A 191 -25.26 -26.64 7.21
N THR A 192 -26.22 -25.72 7.29
CA THR A 192 -25.94 -24.30 7.56
C THR A 192 -25.33 -24.11 8.95
N ILE A 193 -25.81 -24.84 9.97
CA ILE A 193 -25.20 -24.82 11.32
C ILE A 193 -23.75 -25.28 11.27
N ALA A 194 -23.46 -26.39 10.57
CA ALA A 194 -22.10 -26.93 10.49
C ALA A 194 -21.13 -25.97 9.78
N GLU A 195 -21.56 -25.33 8.68
CA GLU A 195 -20.74 -24.34 7.98
C GLU A 195 -20.51 -23.06 8.78
N LEU A 196 -21.53 -22.57 9.50
CA LEU A 196 -21.37 -21.41 10.39
C LEU A 196 -20.47 -21.71 11.59
N GLU A 197 -20.55 -22.92 12.16
CA GLU A 197 -19.63 -23.36 13.21
C GLU A 197 -18.19 -23.44 12.70
N HIS A 198 -17.99 -23.96 11.49
CA HIS A 198 -16.69 -23.97 10.83
C HIS A 198 -16.16 -22.55 10.57
N ALA A 199 -17.01 -21.63 10.09
CA ALA A 199 -16.63 -20.22 9.90
C ALA A 199 -16.22 -19.54 11.23
N ARG A 200 -16.91 -19.86 12.33
CA ARG A 200 -16.55 -19.39 13.68
C ARG A 200 -15.20 -19.92 14.15
N GLU A 201 -14.92 -21.20 13.91
CA GLU A 201 -13.63 -21.82 14.22
C GLU A 201 -12.50 -21.19 13.39
N GLN A 202 -12.75 -20.96 12.10
CA GLN A 202 -11.81 -20.25 11.24
C GLN A 202 -11.54 -18.84 11.77
N LEU A 203 -12.56 -18.06 12.12
CA LEU A 203 -12.39 -16.73 12.69
C LEU A 203 -11.52 -16.78 13.95
N THR A 204 -11.79 -17.73 14.86
CA THR A 204 -10.99 -17.93 16.07
C THR A 204 -9.53 -18.27 15.76
N SER A 205 -9.27 -19.07 14.73
CA SER A 205 -7.92 -19.45 14.33
C SER A 205 -7.10 -18.28 13.75
N TYR A 206 -7.75 -17.36 13.03
CA TYR A 206 -7.13 -16.16 12.47
C TYR A 206 -6.95 -15.03 13.50
N GLU A 207 -7.52 -15.14 14.71
CA GLU A 207 -7.39 -14.11 15.78
C GLU A 207 -5.93 -13.82 16.14
N THR A 208 -5.07 -14.83 16.08
CA THR A 208 -3.62 -14.67 16.30
C THR A 208 -2.99 -13.83 15.19
N MET A 209 -3.35 -14.11 13.92
CA MET A 209 -2.89 -13.38 12.75
C MET A 209 -3.34 -11.91 12.79
N LYS A 210 -4.59 -11.65 13.19
CA LYS A 210 -5.10 -10.27 13.41
C LYS A 210 -4.21 -9.52 14.40
N LYS A 211 -3.99 -10.08 15.60
CA LYS A 211 -3.16 -9.45 16.63
C LYS A 211 -1.72 -9.23 16.17
N GLU A 212 -1.17 -10.16 15.41
CA GLU A 212 0.17 -9.99 14.83
C GLU A 212 0.24 -8.88 13.78
N ALA A 213 -0.80 -8.73 12.95
CA ALA A 213 -0.90 -7.66 11.97
C ALA A 213 -0.99 -6.28 12.65
N GLU A 214 -1.84 -6.15 13.66
CA GLU A 214 -1.99 -4.92 14.45
C GLU A 214 -0.66 -4.54 15.13
N ARG A 215 0.00 -5.50 15.80
CA ARG A 215 1.32 -5.27 16.43
C ARG A 215 2.40 -4.91 15.41
N ALA A 216 2.40 -5.53 14.23
CA ALA A 216 3.38 -5.21 13.19
C ALA A 216 3.19 -3.79 12.66
N ALA A 217 1.94 -3.37 12.46
CA ALA A 217 1.60 -2.01 12.06
C ALA A 217 1.94 -0.96 13.15
N GLU A 218 1.67 -1.26 14.42
CA GLU A 218 2.08 -0.39 15.53
C GLU A 218 3.59 -0.31 15.68
N LYS A 219 4.29 -1.44 15.59
CA LYS A 219 5.76 -1.48 15.63
C LYS A 219 6.38 -0.67 14.50
N MET A 220 5.83 -0.76 13.28
CA MET A 220 6.26 0.06 12.15
C MET A 220 6.12 1.55 12.48
N LEU A 221 4.97 1.98 13.00
CA LEU A 221 4.76 3.38 13.37
C LEU A 221 5.65 3.86 14.53
N ALA A 222 6.12 2.96 15.39
CA ALA A 222 6.99 3.28 16.52
C ALA A 222 8.49 3.35 16.16
N LEU A 223 8.87 3.03 14.91
CA LEU A 223 10.27 3.10 14.47
C LEU A 223 10.76 4.54 14.22
N ASP A 224 9.86 5.49 14.06
CA ASP A 224 10.19 6.87 13.73
C ASP A 224 9.19 7.81 14.40
N ASP A 225 9.68 8.87 15.03
CA ASP A 225 8.84 9.87 15.69
C ASP A 225 8.25 10.88 14.68
N ASN A 226 8.85 11.00 13.50
CA ASN A 226 8.49 11.97 12.46
C ASN A 226 7.63 11.39 11.34
N VAL A 227 6.90 10.30 11.61
CA VAL A 227 6.01 9.69 10.61
C VAL A 227 4.94 10.70 10.14
N PRO A 228 4.75 10.87 8.82
CA PRO A 228 3.71 11.72 8.27
C PRO A 228 2.34 11.41 8.85
N GLN A 229 1.60 12.46 9.24
CA GLN A 229 0.26 12.31 9.83
C GLN A 229 -0.72 11.56 8.90
N THR A 230 -0.53 11.66 7.59
CA THR A 230 -1.29 10.91 6.58
C THR A 230 -1.08 9.40 6.72
N THR A 231 0.18 8.96 6.79
CA THR A 231 0.54 7.55 7.00
C THR A 231 0.01 7.04 8.33
N LEU A 232 0.25 7.79 9.41
CA LEU A 232 -0.18 7.42 10.75
C LEU A 232 -1.71 7.32 10.86
N THR A 233 -2.45 8.26 10.26
CA THR A 233 -3.92 8.23 10.25
C THR A 233 -4.44 7.07 9.39
N SER A 234 -3.84 6.86 8.19
CA SER A 234 -4.21 5.77 7.30
C SER A 234 -4.01 4.40 7.94
N THR A 235 -2.84 4.14 8.52
CA THR A 235 -2.54 2.87 9.21
C THR A 235 -3.45 2.65 10.41
N ARG A 236 -3.68 3.68 11.25
CA ARG A 236 -4.60 3.55 12.40
C ARG A 236 -6.05 3.32 11.98
N ASN A 237 -6.51 3.97 10.91
CA ASN A 237 -7.85 3.73 10.37
C ASN A 237 -7.97 2.31 9.82
N ARG A 238 -6.93 1.79 9.17
CA ARG A 238 -6.89 0.42 8.68
C ARG A 238 -6.95 -0.61 9.82
N ILE A 239 -6.21 -0.40 10.90
CA ILE A 239 -6.30 -1.22 12.13
C ILE A 239 -7.71 -1.19 12.72
N ARG A 240 -8.30 0.01 12.89
CA ARG A 240 -9.68 0.14 13.42
C ARG A 240 -10.69 -0.57 12.54
N ASN A 241 -10.62 -0.37 11.22
CA ASN A 241 -11.52 -0.99 10.26
C ASN A 241 -11.42 -2.52 10.30
N LEU A 242 -10.20 -3.08 10.33
CA LEU A 242 -10.01 -4.52 10.49
C LEU A 242 -10.66 -5.04 11.78
N SER A 243 -10.44 -4.34 12.90
CA SER A 243 -11.04 -4.70 14.19
C SER A 243 -12.57 -4.59 14.22
N ASP A 244 -13.14 -3.57 13.58
CA ASP A 244 -14.59 -3.38 13.50
C ASP A 244 -15.24 -4.42 12.58
N GLN A 245 -14.68 -4.69 11.39
CA GLN A 245 -15.17 -5.73 10.49
C GLN A 245 -15.13 -7.11 11.14
N TRP A 246 -14.06 -7.39 11.89
CA TRP A 246 -13.92 -8.65 12.63
C TRP A 246 -15.06 -8.85 13.63
N ARG A 247 -15.32 -7.83 14.47
CA ARG A 247 -16.39 -7.87 15.47
C ARG A 247 -17.77 -7.98 14.81
N ASN A 248 -17.98 -7.28 13.69
CA ASN A 248 -19.23 -7.35 12.96
C ASN A 248 -19.47 -8.75 12.38
N LEU A 249 -18.44 -9.40 11.84
CA LEU A 249 -18.54 -10.75 11.33
C LEU A 249 -18.77 -11.78 12.45
N GLU A 250 -18.10 -11.63 13.59
CA GLU A 250 -18.30 -12.48 14.77
C GLU A 250 -19.77 -12.41 15.25
N ASN A 251 -20.30 -11.20 15.38
CA ASN A 251 -21.70 -10.99 15.75
C ASN A 251 -22.66 -11.59 14.72
N ALA A 252 -22.40 -11.37 13.43
CA ALA A 252 -23.24 -11.90 12.36
C ALA A 252 -23.27 -13.44 12.34
N ILE A 253 -22.12 -14.09 12.52
CA ILE A 253 -22.04 -15.55 12.62
C ILE A 253 -22.84 -16.07 13.82
N GLU A 254 -22.70 -15.43 14.99
CA GLU A 254 -23.42 -15.85 16.19
C GLU A 254 -24.94 -15.62 16.07
N ASP A 255 -25.36 -14.51 15.48
CA ASP A 255 -26.77 -14.24 15.20
C ASP A 255 -27.35 -15.27 14.21
N HIS A 256 -26.65 -15.57 13.13
CA HIS A 256 -27.04 -16.58 12.16
C HIS A 256 -27.11 -17.98 12.79
N LEU A 257 -26.15 -18.35 13.64
CA LEU A 257 -26.16 -19.61 14.39
C LEU A 257 -27.37 -19.69 15.33
N ASN A 258 -27.68 -18.62 16.04
CA ASN A 258 -28.82 -18.57 16.94
C ASN A 258 -30.15 -18.71 16.19
N CYS A 259 -30.29 -18.04 15.04
CA CYS A 259 -31.44 -18.20 14.15
C CYS A 259 -31.55 -19.64 13.62
N ALA A 260 -30.48 -20.18 13.05
CA ALA A 260 -30.47 -21.53 12.49
C ALA A 260 -30.77 -22.61 13.55
N ARG A 261 -30.24 -22.48 14.77
CA ARG A 261 -30.52 -23.41 15.88
C ARG A 261 -31.97 -23.33 16.36
N LYS A 262 -32.55 -22.13 16.44
CA LYS A 262 -33.97 -21.95 16.78
C LYS A 262 -34.86 -22.62 15.73
N GLU A 263 -34.54 -22.41 14.47
CA GLU A 263 -35.28 -22.98 13.33
C GLU A 263 -35.15 -24.51 13.27
N HIS A 264 -33.95 -25.05 13.50
CA HIS A 264 -33.73 -26.49 13.62
C HIS A 264 -34.57 -27.12 14.74
N ARG A 265 -34.65 -26.45 15.91
CA ARG A 265 -35.52 -26.90 17.01
C ARG A 265 -37.00 -26.86 16.64
N ARG A 266 -37.45 -25.82 15.93
CA ARG A 266 -38.83 -25.70 15.45
C ARG A 266 -39.18 -26.85 14.51
N SER A 267 -38.36 -27.10 13.49
CA SER A 267 -38.56 -28.20 12.54
C SER A 267 -38.60 -29.58 13.23
N ASN A 268 -37.72 -29.81 14.21
CA ASN A 268 -37.74 -31.04 15.00
C ASN A 268 -39.02 -31.20 15.83
N LEU A 269 -39.52 -30.13 16.44
CA LEU A 269 -40.78 -30.15 17.19
C LEU A 269 -41.97 -30.44 16.28
N GLU A 270 -41.99 -29.89 15.06
CA GLU A 270 -43.02 -30.17 14.06
C GLU A 270 -42.99 -31.65 13.62
N SER A 271 -41.80 -32.21 13.36
CA SER A 271 -41.67 -33.64 13.04
C SER A 271 -42.11 -34.55 14.19
N LEU A 272 -41.79 -34.17 15.43
CA LEU A 272 -42.25 -34.92 16.61
C LEU A 272 -43.77 -34.83 16.77
N LEU A 273 -44.37 -33.67 16.51
CA LEU A 273 -45.83 -33.52 16.52
C LEU A 273 -46.48 -34.41 15.47
N GLU A 274 -45.95 -34.44 14.25
CA GLU A 274 -46.45 -35.31 13.18
C GLU A 274 -46.41 -36.80 13.57
N LYS A 275 -45.30 -37.23 14.20
CA LYS A 275 -45.15 -38.58 14.75
C LYS A 275 -46.10 -38.87 15.93
N VAL A 276 -46.53 -37.84 16.66
CA VAL A 276 -47.53 -37.94 17.73
C VAL A 276 -48.96 -37.84 17.19
N ASP A 277 -49.18 -37.30 16.00
CA ASP A 277 -50.48 -37.31 15.31
C ASP A 277 -50.71 -38.60 14.49
N SER A 278 -49.65 -39.35 14.11
CA SER A 278 -49.79 -40.60 13.34
C SER A 278 -50.38 -41.77 14.15
N PRO A 279 -51.62 -42.22 13.91
CA PRO A 279 -52.26 -43.23 14.74
C PRO A 279 -51.37 -44.48 14.88
N LEU A 280 -51.19 -44.97 16.11
CA LEU A 280 -50.53 -46.26 16.30
C LEU A 280 -51.42 -47.33 15.67
N GLU A 281 -50.97 -47.90 14.56
CA GLU A 281 -51.60 -49.10 14.02
C GLU A 281 -51.30 -50.25 14.98
N VAL A 282 -52.36 -50.79 15.58
CA VAL A 282 -52.29 -52.05 16.31
C VAL A 282 -52.10 -53.12 15.25
N ASP A 283 -50.91 -53.69 15.15
CA ASP A 283 -50.75 -54.95 14.42
C ASP A 283 -51.53 -56.03 15.17
N GLU A 284 -52.75 -56.31 14.72
CA GLU A 284 -53.67 -57.31 15.29
C GLU A 284 -53.03 -58.71 15.37
N SER A 285 -51.94 -58.95 14.64
CA SER A 285 -51.21 -60.22 14.67
C SER A 285 -50.20 -60.36 15.82
N SER A 286 -49.91 -59.27 16.54
CA SER A 286 -48.83 -59.19 17.54
C SER A 286 -49.30 -59.17 19.01
N VAL A 287 -50.60 -59.32 19.29
CA VAL A 287 -51.14 -59.32 20.67
C VAL A 287 -51.47 -60.76 21.10
N PRO A 288 -50.58 -61.46 21.86
CA PRO A 288 -50.89 -62.79 22.34
C PRO A 288 -51.83 -62.71 23.54
N SER A 289 -53.08 -63.14 23.35
CA SER A 289 -53.94 -63.75 24.37
C SER A 289 -53.85 -63.15 25.79
N MET A 290 -53.97 -61.83 25.92
CA MET A 290 -54.28 -61.17 27.20
C MET A 290 -55.64 -60.50 27.09
N ASP A 291 -56.33 -60.38 28.23
CA ASP A 291 -57.70 -59.87 28.37
C ASP A 291 -57.94 -58.67 27.45
N ASP A 292 -58.60 -58.97 26.34
CA ASP A 292 -58.69 -58.12 25.15
C ASP A 292 -59.39 -56.79 25.50
N SER A 293 -60.19 -56.79 26.57
CA SER A 293 -60.82 -55.60 27.13
C SER A 293 -59.83 -54.66 27.83
N PHE A 294 -58.90 -55.19 28.64
CA PHE A 294 -57.92 -54.39 29.40
C PHE A 294 -56.85 -53.80 28.48
N VAL A 295 -56.40 -54.57 27.49
CA VAL A 295 -55.44 -54.10 26.48
C VAL A 295 -56.07 -53.02 25.61
N ARG A 296 -57.31 -53.24 25.14
CA ARG A 296 -58.05 -52.25 24.35
C ARG A 296 -58.35 -50.99 25.16
N GLU A 297 -58.77 -51.11 26.41
CA GLU A 297 -59.01 -49.96 27.30
C GLU A 297 -57.71 -49.18 27.56
N SER A 298 -56.60 -49.87 27.85
CA SER A 298 -55.29 -49.22 28.03
C SER A 298 -54.83 -48.50 26.77
N TYR A 299 -55.07 -49.08 25.58
CA TYR A 299 -54.77 -48.45 24.29
C TYR A 299 -55.64 -47.23 24.02
N THR A 300 -56.95 -47.30 24.35
CA THR A 300 -57.83 -46.13 24.24
C THR A 300 -57.40 -45.01 25.18
N ARG A 301 -57.02 -45.31 26.43
CA ARG A 301 -56.49 -44.29 27.37
C ARG A 301 -55.18 -43.70 26.88
N LEU A 302 -54.29 -44.51 26.29
CA LEU A 302 -53.03 -44.04 25.72
C LEU A 302 -53.25 -43.14 24.50
N ASN A 303 -54.15 -43.52 23.59
CA ASN A 303 -54.53 -42.70 22.43
C ASN A 303 -55.24 -41.41 22.85
N GLU A 304 -56.08 -41.45 23.88
CA GLU A 304 -56.72 -40.27 24.46
C GLU A 304 -55.69 -39.31 25.08
N ALA A 305 -54.73 -39.83 25.86
CA ALA A 305 -53.63 -39.04 26.42
C ALA A 305 -52.74 -38.44 25.32
N ARG A 306 -52.49 -39.21 24.26
CA ARG A 306 -51.71 -38.78 23.10
C ARG A 306 -52.43 -37.69 22.30
N ARG A 307 -53.75 -37.81 22.10
CA ARG A 307 -54.60 -36.77 21.48
C ARG A 307 -54.59 -35.48 22.32
N ARG A 308 -54.74 -35.58 23.65
CA ARG A 308 -54.66 -34.42 24.55
C ARG A 308 -53.29 -33.74 24.51
N LEU A 309 -52.21 -34.53 24.45
CA LEU A 309 -50.86 -34.01 24.31
C LEU A 309 -50.66 -33.31 22.95
N ALA A 310 -51.18 -33.89 21.87
CA ALA A 310 -51.15 -33.28 20.55
C ALA A 310 -51.94 -31.97 20.50
N GLU A 311 -53.13 -31.92 21.10
CA GLU A 311 -53.94 -30.70 21.22
C GLU A 311 -53.23 -29.60 22.03
N ALA A 312 -52.68 -29.93 23.20
CA ALA A 312 -51.90 -29.00 24.01
C ALA A 312 -50.65 -28.49 23.26
N THR A 313 -50.01 -29.35 22.47
CA THR A 313 -48.85 -28.97 21.65
C THR A 313 -49.26 -28.06 20.50
N ARG A 314 -50.38 -28.34 19.80
CA ARG A 314 -50.94 -27.46 18.76
C ARG A 314 -51.32 -26.09 19.32
N GLU A 315 -51.93 -26.04 20.50
CA GLU A 315 -52.26 -24.78 21.16
C GLU A 315 -50.99 -23.99 21.52
N ARG A 316 -49.94 -24.68 22.00
CA ARG A 316 -48.65 -24.04 22.30
C ARG A 316 -47.96 -23.52 21.03
N ILE A 317 -48.00 -24.27 19.93
CA ILE A 317 -47.48 -23.82 18.62
C ILE A 317 -48.25 -22.59 18.16
N ALA A 318 -49.59 -22.62 18.20
CA ALA A 318 -50.41 -21.48 17.81
C ALA A 318 -50.18 -20.23 18.67
N ALA A 319 -49.86 -20.40 19.95
CA ALA A 319 -49.45 -19.29 20.82
C ALA A 319 -48.06 -18.74 20.44
N LEU A 320 -47.09 -19.61 20.12
CA LEU A 320 -45.77 -19.19 19.66
C LEU A 320 -45.83 -18.51 18.29
N SER A 321 -46.60 -19.02 17.33
CA SER A 321 -46.78 -18.38 16.03
C SER A 321 -47.40 -16.99 16.13
N ARG A 322 -48.36 -16.79 17.04
CA ARG A 322 -48.90 -15.45 17.33
C ARG A 322 -47.83 -14.52 17.91
N ALA A 323 -47.04 -15.00 18.87
CA ALA A 323 -45.95 -14.21 19.44
C ALA A 323 -44.89 -13.84 18.39
N VAL A 324 -44.57 -14.74 17.45
CA VAL A 324 -43.67 -14.45 16.32
C VAL A 324 -44.27 -13.36 15.42
N ALA A 325 -45.56 -13.48 15.06
CA ALA A 325 -46.24 -12.45 14.26
C ALA A 325 -46.27 -11.08 14.96
N ASP A 326 -46.44 -11.06 16.29
CA ASP A 326 -46.37 -9.82 17.07
C ASP A 326 -44.95 -9.22 17.05
N CYS A 327 -43.90 -10.05 17.13
CA CYS A 327 -42.51 -9.60 16.98
C CYS A 327 -42.23 -9.04 15.57
N GLU A 328 -42.67 -9.72 14.51
CA GLU A 328 -42.54 -9.23 13.13
C GLU A 328 -43.27 -7.89 12.93
N HIS A 329 -44.46 -7.75 13.54
CA HIS A 329 -45.20 -6.50 13.51
C HIS A 329 -44.43 -5.38 14.23
N PHE A 330 -43.82 -5.67 15.38
CA PHE A 330 -43.01 -4.72 16.11
C PHE A 330 -41.75 -4.31 15.33
N GLU A 331 -41.05 -5.25 14.69
CA GLU A 331 -39.89 -4.96 13.84
C GLU A 331 -40.27 -4.04 12.67
N LYS A 332 -41.43 -4.28 12.05
CA LYS A 332 -41.95 -3.40 10.99
C LYS A 332 -42.23 -1.99 11.52
N GLN A 333 -42.85 -1.86 12.69
CA GLN A 333 -43.06 -0.55 13.32
C GLN A 333 -41.73 0.17 13.61
N MET A 334 -40.71 -0.56 14.07
CA MET A 334 -39.37 0.01 14.30
C MET A 334 -38.72 0.48 13.00
N ALA A 335 -38.85 -0.27 11.91
CA ALA A 335 -38.37 0.14 10.59
C ALA A 335 -39.07 1.42 10.10
N ASP A 336 -40.39 1.52 10.27
CA ASP A 336 -41.17 2.71 9.93
C ASP A 336 -40.72 3.94 10.75
N ILE A 337 -40.44 3.74 12.06
CA ILE A 337 -39.89 4.80 12.93
C ILE A 337 -38.50 5.22 12.47
N GLN A 338 -37.63 4.29 12.09
CA GLN A 338 -36.30 4.61 11.58
C GLN A 338 -36.37 5.39 10.26
N GLN A 339 -37.27 5.01 9.35
CA GLN A 339 -37.51 5.73 8.11
C GLN A 339 -38.05 7.14 8.38
N TRP A 340 -38.98 7.28 9.31
CA TRP A 340 -39.48 8.58 9.75
C TRP A 340 -38.34 9.43 10.32
N SER A 341 -37.50 8.88 11.19
CA SER A 341 -36.34 9.57 11.77
C SER A 341 -35.38 10.06 10.69
N ASN A 342 -35.07 9.23 9.70
CA ASN A 342 -34.20 9.62 8.59
C ASN A 342 -34.80 10.77 7.78
N THR A 343 -36.12 10.74 7.55
CA THR A 343 -36.86 11.80 6.86
C THR A 343 -36.79 13.11 7.65
N VAL A 344 -36.99 13.07 8.96
CA VAL A 344 -36.86 14.23 9.85
C VAL A 344 -35.43 14.78 9.85
N SER A 345 -34.40 13.93 9.96
CA SER A 345 -33.01 14.38 9.87
C SER A 345 -32.72 15.07 8.54
N THR A 346 -33.23 14.54 7.43
CA THR A 346 -33.06 15.14 6.10
C THR A 346 -33.73 16.52 6.03
N LEU A 347 -34.95 16.65 6.58
CA LEU A 347 -35.64 17.94 6.68
C LEU A 347 -34.89 18.94 7.57
N LEU A 348 -34.31 18.49 8.68
CA LEU A 348 -33.49 19.31 9.56
C LEU A 348 -32.19 19.77 8.88
N ASP A 349 -31.56 18.92 8.08
CA ASP A 349 -30.36 19.26 7.32
C ASP A 349 -30.68 20.27 6.20
N LEU A 350 -31.82 20.12 5.53
CA LEU A 350 -32.32 21.12 4.56
C LEU A 350 -32.67 22.45 5.23
N ARG A 351 -33.16 22.42 6.47
CA ARG A 351 -33.41 23.64 7.24
C ARG A 351 -32.10 24.29 7.70
N LYS A 352 -31.15 23.49 8.15
CA LYS A 352 -29.81 23.94 8.53
C LYS A 352 -29.04 24.54 7.34
N SER A 353 -29.24 24.02 6.14
CA SER A 353 -28.64 24.59 4.92
C SER A 353 -29.33 25.87 4.44
N SER A 354 -30.61 26.10 4.82
CA SER A 354 -31.32 27.35 4.57
C SER A 354 -31.14 28.41 5.67
N ASP A 355 -30.77 28.00 6.89
CA ASP A 355 -30.38 28.88 8.01
C ASP A 355 -28.88 29.28 7.99
N VAL A 356 -28.19 29.09 6.87
CA VAL A 356 -26.99 29.87 6.52
C VAL A 356 -27.49 31.00 5.61
N SER A 357 -27.88 32.15 6.15
CA SER A 357 -26.90 33.13 6.59
C SER A 357 -27.52 34.15 7.55
N ALA A 358 -27.23 34.03 8.85
CA ALA A 358 -27.36 35.15 9.80
C ALA A 358 -26.36 36.29 9.51
N LEU A 359 -25.59 36.21 8.40
CA LEU A 359 -24.66 37.22 7.90
C LEU A 359 -25.17 37.92 6.62
N ASP A 360 -26.22 37.41 5.96
CA ASP A 360 -26.92 38.07 4.85
C ASP A 360 -28.06 38.91 5.42
N VAL A 361 -27.69 39.83 6.30
CA VAL A 361 -28.52 40.99 6.55
C VAL A 361 -28.62 41.76 5.23
N PRO A 362 -29.83 41.92 4.64
CA PRO A 362 -30.01 42.68 3.41
C PRO A 362 -29.34 44.05 3.55
N ASP A 363 -28.64 44.53 2.52
CA ASP A 363 -27.83 45.77 2.60
C ASP A 363 -28.65 46.99 3.06
N GLU A 364 -29.98 46.94 2.87
CA GLU A 364 -30.98 47.87 3.37
C GLU A 364 -30.91 48.10 4.90
N TYR A 365 -30.52 47.08 5.67
CA TYR A 365 -30.39 47.15 7.13
C TYR A 365 -28.97 47.50 7.60
N LYS A 366 -27.96 47.41 6.74
CA LYS A 366 -26.59 47.89 7.07
C LYS A 366 -26.52 49.42 7.14
N ALA A 367 -27.42 50.12 6.45
CA ALA A 367 -27.54 51.58 6.49
C ALA A 367 -28.17 52.13 7.79
N LEU A 368 -28.73 51.28 8.65
CA LEU A 368 -29.33 51.68 9.93
C LEU A 368 -28.36 51.54 11.11
N VAL A 369 -27.13 51.11 10.89
CA VAL A 369 -26.06 51.16 11.90
C VAL A 369 -25.55 52.60 12.02
N PHE A 370 -26.40 53.46 12.58
CA PHE A 370 -25.96 54.70 13.21
C PHE A 370 -24.92 54.36 14.29
N PRO A 371 -23.89 55.20 14.53
CA PRO A 371 -22.81 54.85 15.43
C PRO A 371 -23.36 54.78 16.86
N PHE A 372 -23.50 53.56 17.38
CA PHE A 372 -23.77 53.29 18.80
C PHE A 372 -22.65 53.83 19.71
N SER A 373 -21.56 54.34 19.14
CA SER A 373 -20.48 55.06 19.84
C SER A 373 -20.86 56.46 20.34
N ALA A 374 -22.01 57.02 19.94
CA ALA A 374 -22.49 58.29 20.49
C ALA A 374 -23.32 58.15 21.78
N LEU A 375 -23.76 56.94 22.14
CA LEU A 375 -24.62 56.69 23.31
C LEU A 375 -23.85 56.27 24.58
N SER A 376 -22.54 56.02 24.50
CA SER A 376 -21.73 55.70 25.69
C SER A 376 -21.33 56.91 26.52
N VAL A 377 -21.71 58.14 26.12
CA VAL A 377 -21.38 59.38 26.85
C VAL A 377 -22.53 59.82 27.78
N PHE A 378 -23.71 59.20 27.73
CA PHE A 378 -24.88 59.66 28.50
C PHE A 378 -25.23 58.82 29.75
N ILE A 379 -24.42 57.82 30.11
CA ILE A 379 -24.68 56.96 31.29
C ILE A 379 -23.74 57.27 32.47
N ASP A 380 -22.74 58.14 32.31
CA ASP A 380 -21.89 58.61 33.42
C ASP A 380 -21.97 60.14 33.61
N SER A 381 -23.17 60.67 33.92
CA SER A 381 -23.35 62.01 34.51
C SER A 381 -24.58 62.09 35.40
#